data_AF-A0ABD0P2N5-F1
#
_entry.id   AF-A0ABD0P2N5-F1
#
_cell.length_a   1.000
_cell.length_b   1.000
_cell.length_c   1.000
_cell.angle_alpha   90.00
_cell.angle_beta   90.00
_cell.angle_gamma   90.00
#
_symmetry.space_group_name_H-M   'P 1'
#
loop_
_entity.id
_entity.type
_entity.pdbx_description
1 polymer ?
#
loop_
_entity_poly.entity_id
_entity_poly.type
_entity_poly.pdbx_seq_one_letter_code
_entity_poly.pdbx_strand_id
1 'polypeptide(L)' 'CLLQSELVNYERVKEYCLKVLGHQQDHFKAMYRAGIAFYHLGDYECALRYLRDA' A
#
# COMPACT_ATOMS: atom_id res chain seq x y z
N CYS A 1 10.55 10.23 -14.24
CA CYS A 1 9.52 10.41 -13.20
C CYS A 1 8.21 9.78 -13.65
N LEU A 2 7.86 8.60 -13.11
CA LEU A 2 6.55 7.94 -13.30
C LEU A 2 5.43 8.58 -12.44
N LEU A 3 5.65 9.80 -11.97
CA LEU A 3 4.77 10.53 -11.03
C LEU A 3 3.75 11.43 -11.73
N GLN A 4 3.56 11.28 -13.04
CA GLN A 4 2.70 12.15 -13.85
C GLN A 4 1.58 11.41 -14.60
N SER A 5 1.31 10.14 -14.30
CA SER A 5 0.13 9.47 -14.85
C SER A 5 -1.04 9.62 -13.88
N GLU A 6 -2.00 10.44 -14.32
CA GLU A 6 -3.20 10.99 -13.67
C GLU A 6 -4.20 10.00 -13.06
N LEU A 7 -3.85 8.74 -12.88
CA LEU A 7 -4.68 7.75 -12.19
C LEU A 7 -3.74 6.96 -11.28
N VAL A 8 -3.59 7.41 -10.04
CA VAL A 8 -2.96 6.60 -8.99
C VAL A 8 -3.83 5.38 -8.81
N ASN A 9 -3.47 4.31 -9.51
CA ASN A 9 -4.22 3.09 -9.53
C ASN A 9 -3.88 2.36 -8.22
N TYR A 10 -4.63 2.68 -7.17
CA TYR A 10 -4.37 2.19 -5.81
C TYR A 10 -4.38 0.66 -5.73
N GLU A 11 -5.11 -0.02 -6.62
CA GLU A 11 -5.02 -1.48 -6.78
C GLU A 11 -3.62 -1.95 -7.15
N ARG A 12 -2.97 -1.27 -8.11
CA ARG A 12 -1.61 -1.59 -8.54
C ARG A 12 -0.58 -1.25 -7.46
N VAL A 13 -0.82 -0.17 -6.70
CA VAL A 13 0.00 0.20 -5.54
C VAL A 13 -0.08 -0.88 -4.46
N LYS A 14 -1.29 -1.35 -4.15
CA LYS A 14 -1.53 -2.46 -3.22
C LYS A 14 -0.80 -3.73 -3.66
N GLU A 15 -0.95 -4.15 -4.92
CA GLU A 15 -0.24 -5.32 -5.45
C GLU A 15 1.28 -5.20 -5.33
N TYR A 16 1.82 -4.02 -5.66
CA TYR A 16 3.25 -3.77 -5.58
C TYR A 16 3.74 -3.83 -4.13
N CYS A 17 3.02 -3.21 -3.20
CA CYS A 17 3.34 -3.28 -1.77
C CYS A 17 3.27 -4.70 -1.23
N LEU A 18 2.28 -5.51 -1.62
CA LEU A 18 2.18 -6.92 -1.21
C LEU A 18 3.34 -7.76 -1.73
N LYS A 19 3.76 -7.55 -2.99
CA LYS A 19 4.96 -8.21 -3.54
C LYS A 19 6.22 -7.82 -2.77
N VAL A 20 6.38 -6.54 -2.42
CA VAL A 20 7.53 -6.07 -1.63
C VAL A 20 7.51 -6.68 -0.22
N LEU A 21 6.35 -6.74 0.45
CA LEU A 21 6.22 -7.36 1.77
C LEU A 21 6.53 -8.87 1.75
N GLY A 22 6.21 -9.55 0.64
CA GLY A 22 6.56 -10.97 0.45
C GLY A 22 8.06 -11.21 0.23
N HIS A 23 8.78 -10.25 -0.35
CA HIS A 23 10.22 -10.35 -0.61
C HIS A 23 11.09 -9.73 0.50
N GLN A 24 10.58 -8.72 1.21
CA GLN A 24 11.23 -8.04 2.33
C GLN A 24 10.16 -7.71 3.38
N GLN A 25 10.06 -8.57 4.40
CA GLN A 25 9.05 -8.43 5.47
C GLN A 25 9.19 -7.17 6.32
N ASP A 26 10.36 -6.51 6.30
CA ASP A 26 10.72 -5.46 7.27
C ASP A 26 10.79 -4.06 6.64
N HIS A 27 9.82 -3.75 5.78
CA HIS A 27 9.77 -2.44 5.13
C HIS A 27 8.57 -1.64 5.65
N PHE A 28 8.74 -1.00 6.82
CA PHE A 28 7.79 -0.06 7.44
C PHE A 28 7.13 0.89 6.42
N LYS A 29 7.95 1.44 5.50
CA LYS A 29 7.47 2.34 4.43
C LYS A 29 6.51 1.65 3.43
N ALA A 30 6.69 0.36 3.17
CA ALA A 30 5.81 -0.40 2.28
C ALA A 30 4.48 -0.75 2.95
N MET A 31 4.51 -1.11 4.24
CA MET A 31 3.30 -1.29 5.06
C MET A 31 2.47 -0.02 5.15
N TYR A 32 3.09 1.12 5.43
CA TYR A 32 2.41 2.42 5.45
C TYR A 32 1.78 2.78 4.09
N ARG A 33 2.51 2.56 2.99
CA ARG A 33 2.00 2.78 1.62
C ARG A 33 0.87 1.82 1.25
N ALA A 34 0.92 0.57 1.71
CA ALA A 34 -0.16 -0.39 1.56
C ALA A 34 -1.41 0.09 2.30
N GLY A 35 -1.27 0.50 3.57
CA GLY A 35 -2.38 1.02 4.38
C GLY A 35 -3.08 2.21 3.73
N ILE A 36 -2.32 3.16 3.17
CA ILE A 36 -2.87 4.28 2.40
C ILE A 36 -3.59 3.78 1.15
N ALA A 37 -3.04 2.83 0.41
CA ALA A 37 -3.70 2.27 -0.77
C ALA A 37 -5.03 1.60 -0.42
N PHE A 38 -5.09 0.80 0.64
CA PHE A 38 -6.33 0.21 1.15
C PHE A 38 -7.35 1.27 1.59
N TYR A 39 -6.89 2.35 2.23
CA TYR A 39 -7.76 3.47 2.63
C TYR A 39 -8.43 4.13 1.41
N HIS A 40 -7.67 4.36 0.34
CA HIS A 40 -8.22 4.94 -0.90
C HIS A 40 -9.08 3.96 -1.71
N LEU A 41 -8.92 2.66 -1.51
CA LEU A 41 -9.78 1.62 -2.09
C LEU A 41 -11.10 1.41 -1.31
N GLY A 42 -11.29 2.13 -0.20
CA GLY A 42 -12.48 2.01 0.66
C GLY A 42 -12.42 0.85 1.65
N ASP A 43 -11.28 0.18 1.76
CA ASP A 43 -11.09 -1.02 2.57
C ASP A 43 -10.42 -0.65 3.90
N TYR A 44 -11.21 0.02 4.74
CA TYR A 44 -10.71 0.68 5.95
C TYR A 44 -10.22 -0.28 7.03
N GLU A 45 -10.80 -1.48 7.13
CA GLU A 45 -10.37 -2.49 8.12
C GLU A 45 -8.95 -2.99 7.82
N CYS A 46 -8.67 -3.32 6.55
CA CYS A 46 -7.32 -3.67 6.11
C CYS A 46 -6.37 -2.47 6.27
N ALA A 47 -6.80 -1.26 5.89
CA ALA A 47 -5.99 -0.06 6.05
C ALA A 47 -5.55 0.17 7.50
N LEU A 48 -6.49 0.07 8.45
CA LEU A 48 -6.22 0.24 9.88
C LEU A 48 -5.26 -0.82 10.41
N ARG A 49 -5.42 -2.07 9.99
CA ARG A 49 -4.54 -3.16 10.39
C ARG A 49 -3.12 -2.94 9.88
N TYR A 50 -2.96 -2.58 8.61
CA TYR A 50 -1.65 -2.27 8.04
C TYR A 50 -1.02 -0.98 8.61
N LEU A 51 -1.81 0.03 8.99
CA LEU A 51 -1.31 1.24 9.65
C LEU A 51 -0.98 1.04 11.13
N ARG A 52 -1.60 0.05 11.78
CA ARG A 52 -1.35 -0.30 13.18
C ARG A 52 -0.14 -1.22 13.34
N ASP A 53 0.06 -2.10 12.38
CA ASP A 53 1.19 -3.04 12.35
C ASP A 53 2.42 -2.47 11.59
N ALA A 54 2.26 -1.34 10.89
CA ALA A 54 3.37 -0.54 10.34
C ALA A 54 4.15 0.08 11.49
#